data_AF-A0A924WJ09-F1
#
_entry.id   AF-A0A924WJ09-F1
#
_cell.length_a   1.000
_cell.length_b   1.000
_cell.length_c   1.000
_cell.angle_alpha   90.00
_cell.angle_beta   90.00
_cell.angle_gamma   90.00
#
_symmetry.space_group_name_H-M   'P 1'
#
loop_
_entity.id
_entity.type
_entity.pdbx_description
1 polymer ?
#
loop_
_entity_poly.entity_id
_entity_poly.type
_entity_poly.pdbx_seq_one_letter_code
_entity_poly.pdbx_strand_id
1 'polypeptide(L)'
;MKNRFIIAFLFLTLVACRDKKEEMPPCADIAVDTSQLSSRWSQAIKDNIEPIVFEDKVLIVEPLSASGNGKSELYCFNDTTGELLWQKTLPAYLLGDEVQISGSKLYYTNGRSKTFRAFDLNTLEDNAVCTLNSEGYLARHFALGEGYAIFLDNHYLLSIDSMDVSAYLVDLQNGVFRRTITLRTKYSYNGEVIFDPTTEITPDGDTLFCFMEFNLLNPSHEFVHRFVCQNIVDTTISATAYHQSFYASNKGNLILENGKAYFALDDSVFCLEALTATPIWKKRITQYFNDGIALKGGRLLVFHSNRFLDALDPINGESRWQSRLNIGSVESLKSSFFNNGRLYFIDNSQLTSIDVETGCRLSNQSAPSGKNLLSDLAQSADGKRVYVSDHYNLYAVSIK
;
A
#
# COMPACT_ATOMS: atom_id res chain seq x y z
N MET A 1 77.26 -16.82 -29.02
CA MET A 1 77.67 -16.53 -27.63
C MET A 1 77.53 -15.03 -27.41
N LYS A 2 76.83 -14.60 -26.34
CA LYS A 2 76.43 -13.22 -25.97
C LYS A 2 75.27 -12.65 -26.81
N ASN A 3 74.02 -12.46 -26.34
CA ASN A 3 73.44 -12.03 -25.06
C ASN A 3 73.60 -10.51 -24.83
N ARG A 4 72.52 -9.72 -25.00
CA ARG A 4 71.95 -8.77 -24.00
C ARG A 4 71.04 -7.64 -24.55
N PHE A 5 69.87 -7.53 -23.91
CA PHE A 5 69.02 -6.35 -23.59
C PHE A 5 68.45 -5.46 -24.71
N ILE A 6 67.11 -5.53 -24.87
CA ILE A 6 66.24 -4.35 -25.06
C ILE A 6 65.01 -4.53 -24.16
N ILE A 7 64.77 -3.50 -23.33
CA ILE A 7 63.64 -3.33 -22.42
C ILE A 7 62.42 -2.89 -23.24
N ALA A 8 61.27 -3.56 -23.09
CA ALA A 8 59.99 -3.07 -23.61
C ALA A 8 58.97 -3.02 -22.46
N PHE A 9 58.56 -1.79 -22.13
CA PHE A 9 57.44 -1.50 -21.24
C PHE A 9 56.13 -1.97 -21.89
N LEU A 10 55.42 -2.90 -21.26
CA LEU A 10 54.03 -3.20 -21.59
C LEU A 10 53.14 -2.15 -20.91
N PHE A 11 52.57 -1.23 -21.70
CA PHE A 11 51.40 -0.46 -21.31
C PHE A 11 50.18 -1.39 -21.37
N LEU A 12 49.65 -1.78 -20.21
CA LEU A 12 48.29 -2.33 -20.13
C LEU A 12 47.31 -1.17 -20.33
N THR A 13 46.63 -1.13 -21.47
CA THR A 13 45.45 -0.28 -21.64
C THR A 13 44.30 -0.84 -20.82
N LEU A 14 44.01 -0.18 -19.69
CA LEU A 14 42.74 -0.26 -18.99
C LEU A 14 41.62 0.16 -19.95
N VAL A 15 40.86 -0.81 -20.47
CA VAL A 15 39.54 -0.54 -21.05
C VAL A 15 38.63 -0.23 -19.88
N ALA A 16 38.45 1.06 -19.59
CA ALA A 16 37.40 1.52 -18.71
C ALA A 16 36.05 1.14 -19.35
N CYS A 17 35.32 0.21 -18.72
CA CYS A 17 33.93 -0.03 -19.02
C CYS A 17 33.17 1.24 -18.61
N ARG A 18 32.91 2.11 -19.57
CA ARG A 18 32.13 3.32 -19.37
C ARG A 18 30.68 2.88 -19.31
N ASP A 19 30.09 2.90 -18.12
CA ASP A 19 28.64 2.71 -17.94
C ASP A 19 27.91 3.58 -18.96
N LYS A 20 27.24 2.95 -19.92
CA LYS A 20 26.27 3.64 -20.75
C LYS A 20 25.15 4.06 -19.79
N LYS A 21 25.14 5.34 -19.40
CA LYS A 21 23.89 5.99 -19.00
C LYS A 21 22.97 5.85 -20.20
N GLU A 22 22.00 4.94 -20.11
CA GLU A 22 20.86 4.97 -21.02
C GLU A 22 20.23 6.35 -20.87
N GLU A 23 20.30 7.14 -21.95
CA GLU A 23 19.59 8.40 -22.02
C GLU A 23 18.11 8.05 -21.91
N MET A 24 17.48 8.52 -20.84
CA MET A 24 16.05 8.38 -20.60
C MET A 24 15.30 8.86 -21.84
N PRO A 25 14.22 8.18 -22.26
CA PRO A 25 13.46 8.62 -23.42
C PRO A 25 13.08 10.08 -23.20
N PRO A 26 13.41 10.99 -24.13
CA PRO A 26 13.01 12.36 -23.99
C PRO A 26 11.49 12.34 -23.95
N CYS A 27 10.92 12.76 -22.84
CA CYS A 27 9.58 13.29 -22.88
C CYS A 27 9.64 14.44 -23.87
N ALA A 28 9.25 14.16 -25.11
CA ALA A 28 8.85 15.21 -26.03
C ALA A 28 7.91 16.10 -25.23
N ASP A 29 8.03 17.42 -25.37
CA ASP A 29 7.20 18.40 -24.66
C ASP A 29 5.71 18.16 -25.00
N ILE A 30 5.11 17.16 -24.36
CA ILE A 30 3.69 16.90 -24.37
C ILE A 30 3.17 18.03 -23.53
N ALA A 31 2.60 19.03 -24.21
CA ALA A 31 1.94 20.15 -23.55
C ALA A 31 0.98 19.54 -22.53
N VAL A 32 1.27 19.79 -21.26
CA VAL A 32 0.46 19.29 -20.17
C VAL A 32 -0.94 19.86 -20.36
N ASP A 33 -1.94 19.00 -20.53
CA ASP A 33 -3.32 19.45 -20.69
C ASP A 33 -3.75 20.08 -19.36
N THR A 34 -3.79 21.42 -19.35
CA THR A 34 -4.21 22.25 -18.22
C THR A 34 -5.70 22.59 -18.28
N SER A 35 -6.46 21.98 -19.20
CA SER A 35 -7.91 22.12 -19.17
C SER A 35 -8.42 21.68 -17.80
N GLN A 36 -9.13 22.59 -17.13
CA GLN A 36 -9.58 22.39 -15.76
C GLN A 36 -10.54 21.19 -15.69
N LEU A 37 -10.43 20.42 -14.61
CA LEU A 37 -11.40 19.40 -14.23
C LEU A 37 -12.80 20.02 -14.23
N SER A 38 -13.66 19.66 -15.19
CA SER A 38 -15.08 20.00 -15.07
C SER A 38 -15.71 19.02 -14.09
N SER A 39 -16.02 19.46 -12.88
CA SER A 39 -16.77 18.63 -11.93
C SER A 39 -18.09 18.20 -12.56
N ARG A 40 -18.38 16.90 -12.49
CA ARG A 40 -19.72 16.38 -12.81
C ARG A 40 -20.69 16.72 -11.71
N TRP A 41 -20.22 16.56 -10.48
CA TRP A 41 -20.89 16.97 -9.26
C TRP A 41 -19.83 17.20 -8.18
N SER A 42 -20.25 17.89 -7.11
CA SER A 42 -19.47 18.08 -5.89
C SER A 42 -20.39 17.95 -4.68
N GLN A 43 -19.87 17.38 -3.59
CA GLN A 43 -20.57 17.28 -2.32
C GLN A 43 -19.70 17.85 -1.20
N ALA A 44 -20.32 18.59 -0.29
CA ALA A 44 -19.61 19.11 0.87
C ALA A 44 -19.28 17.96 1.84
N ILE A 45 -18.03 17.92 2.29
CA ILE A 45 -17.51 16.97 3.28
C ILE A 45 -16.81 17.76 4.39
N LYS A 46 -16.63 17.13 5.55
CA LYS A 46 -16.06 17.78 6.73
C LYS A 46 -14.56 17.57 6.91
N ASP A 47 -14.00 16.51 6.34
CA ASP A 47 -12.61 16.13 6.58
C ASP A 47 -11.98 15.43 5.36
N ASN A 48 -10.66 15.28 5.39
CA ASN A 48 -9.91 14.52 4.40
C ASN A 48 -10.17 13.02 4.57
N ILE A 49 -10.88 12.41 3.63
CA ILE A 49 -11.24 11.00 3.73
C ILE A 49 -11.09 10.35 2.36
N GLU A 50 -10.50 9.15 2.38
CA GLU A 50 -10.37 8.29 1.22
C GLU A 50 -11.75 7.86 0.69
N PRO A 51 -12.10 8.22 -0.57
CA PRO A 51 -13.36 7.79 -1.16
C PRO A 51 -13.31 6.29 -1.48
N ILE A 52 -14.35 5.57 -1.07
CA ILE A 52 -14.47 4.14 -1.34
C ILE A 52 -15.51 3.92 -2.44
N VAL A 53 -15.16 3.22 -3.50
CA VAL A 53 -16.06 2.96 -4.63
C VAL A 53 -16.65 1.56 -4.53
N PHE A 54 -17.98 1.47 -4.65
CA PHE A 54 -18.71 0.21 -4.69
C PHE A 54 -19.79 0.28 -5.76
N GLU A 55 -19.62 -0.48 -6.84
CA GLU A 55 -20.52 -0.49 -8.00
C GLU A 55 -20.78 0.94 -8.54
N ASP A 56 -22.03 1.39 -8.49
CA ASP A 56 -22.53 2.71 -8.89
C ASP A 56 -22.61 3.71 -7.72
N LYS A 57 -21.85 3.46 -6.64
CA LYS A 57 -21.86 4.25 -5.40
C LYS A 57 -20.46 4.70 -5.00
N VAL A 58 -20.39 5.86 -4.34
CA VAL A 58 -19.21 6.35 -3.63
C VAL A 58 -19.54 6.51 -2.18
N LEU A 59 -18.68 5.95 -1.33
CA LEU A 59 -18.81 5.94 0.11
C LEU A 59 -17.74 6.85 0.72
N ILE A 60 -18.12 7.60 1.75
CA ILE A 60 -17.22 8.45 2.53
C ILE A 60 -17.45 8.12 4.00
N VAL A 61 -16.36 7.86 4.72
CA VAL A 61 -16.35 7.55 6.15
C VAL A 61 -15.84 8.76 6.93
N GLU A 62 -16.74 9.58 7.49
CA GLU A 62 -16.36 10.74 8.30
C GLU A 62 -16.26 10.39 9.79
N PRO A 63 -15.08 10.51 10.43
CA PRO A 63 -14.96 10.37 11.87
C PRO A 63 -15.65 11.52 12.62
N LEU A 64 -16.48 11.23 13.62
CA LEU A 64 -17.25 12.24 14.36
C LEU A 64 -16.58 12.78 15.63
N SER A 65 -15.66 12.03 16.26
CA SER A 65 -14.95 12.48 17.47
C SER A 65 -13.71 11.63 17.77
N ALA A 66 -12.56 12.27 18.00
CA ALA A 66 -11.31 11.61 18.35
C ALA A 66 -11.22 11.11 19.82
N SER A 67 -12.26 11.31 20.65
CA SER A 67 -12.28 10.87 22.06
C SER A 67 -13.05 9.56 22.28
N GLY A 68 -12.38 8.51 22.80
CA GLY A 68 -13.00 7.25 23.25
C GLY A 68 -13.36 6.23 22.13
N ASN A 69 -14.36 5.37 22.40
CA ASN A 69 -15.05 4.52 21.42
C ASN A 69 -15.92 5.40 20.50
N GLY A 70 -15.27 6.26 19.71
CA GLY A 70 -15.95 7.23 18.85
C GLY A 70 -16.85 6.58 17.79
N LYS A 71 -17.55 7.42 17.03
CA LYS A 71 -18.43 7.02 15.93
C LYS A 71 -17.92 7.60 14.62
N SER A 72 -18.33 7.01 13.50
CA SER A 72 -18.13 7.56 12.16
C SER A 72 -19.45 7.61 11.42
N GLU A 73 -19.63 8.60 10.56
CA GLU A 73 -20.73 8.66 9.62
C GLU A 73 -20.28 8.06 8.29
N LEU A 74 -21.06 7.13 7.78
CA LEU A 74 -20.93 6.57 6.45
C LEU A 74 -21.96 7.24 5.55
N TYR A 75 -21.47 8.02 4.59
CA TYR A 75 -22.29 8.64 3.55
C TYR A 75 -22.17 7.83 2.28
N CYS A 76 -23.29 7.62 1.59
CA CYS A 76 -23.32 6.98 0.29
C CYS A 76 -23.90 7.92 -0.75
N PHE A 77 -23.14 8.19 -1.79
CA PHE A 77 -23.54 9.03 -2.91
C PHE A 77 -23.73 8.17 -4.15
N ASN A 78 -24.71 8.52 -4.99
CA ASN A 78 -24.79 7.98 -6.34
C ASN A 78 -23.56 8.43 -7.13
N ASP A 79 -22.80 7.51 -7.71
CA ASP A 79 -21.53 7.86 -8.32
C ASP A 79 -21.73 8.78 -9.55
N THR A 80 -22.89 8.71 -10.22
CA THR A 80 -23.22 9.49 -11.45
C THR A 80 -23.80 10.86 -11.15
N THR A 81 -24.78 10.95 -10.25
CA THR A 81 -25.49 12.22 -9.95
C THR A 81 -24.88 12.97 -8.77
N GLY A 82 -24.14 12.27 -7.90
CA GLY A 82 -23.65 12.81 -6.64
C GLY A 82 -24.74 12.94 -5.57
N GLU A 83 -25.96 12.49 -5.83
CA GLU A 83 -27.05 12.55 -4.86
C GLU A 83 -26.76 11.66 -3.65
N LEU A 84 -26.99 12.19 -2.44
CA LEU A 84 -26.92 11.41 -1.21
C LEU A 84 -28.03 10.36 -1.23
N LEU A 85 -27.66 9.08 -1.31
CA LEU A 85 -28.57 7.95 -1.28
C LEU A 85 -28.99 7.62 0.14
N TRP A 86 -28.02 7.58 1.06
CA TRP A 86 -28.26 7.31 2.47
C TRP A 86 -27.07 7.76 3.33
N GLN A 87 -27.34 7.89 4.62
CA GLN A 87 -26.36 8.19 5.66
C GLN A 87 -26.58 7.24 6.84
N LYS A 88 -25.50 6.71 7.41
CA LYS A 88 -25.53 5.79 8.56
C LYS A 88 -24.42 6.07 9.54
N THR A 89 -24.75 6.04 10.83
CA THR A 89 -23.76 6.13 11.90
C THR A 89 -23.22 4.75 12.24
N LEU A 90 -21.91 4.56 12.10
CA LEU A 90 -21.18 3.37 12.52
C LEU A 90 -20.70 3.52 13.99
N PRO A 91 -20.81 2.47 14.82
CA PRO A 91 -20.40 2.47 16.22
C PRO A 91 -18.88 2.34 16.42
N ALA A 92 -18.07 2.93 15.53
CA ALA A 92 -16.62 2.94 15.61
C ALA A 92 -16.07 4.23 15.03
N TYR A 93 -14.99 4.75 15.63
CA TYR A 93 -14.16 5.79 15.04
C TYR A 93 -13.28 5.14 14.00
N LEU A 94 -13.55 5.41 12.73
CA LEU A 94 -12.88 4.80 11.59
C LEU A 94 -12.04 5.82 10.84
N LEU A 95 -10.81 5.41 10.53
CA LEU A 95 -9.96 6.03 9.53
C LEU A 95 -10.03 5.21 8.23
N GLY A 96 -9.68 5.82 7.09
CA GLY A 96 -9.85 5.21 5.76
C GLY A 96 -9.21 3.84 5.59
N ASP A 97 -8.03 3.63 6.19
CA ASP A 97 -7.25 2.38 6.13
C ASP A 97 -7.79 1.25 7.03
N GLU A 98 -8.80 1.54 7.87
CA GLU A 98 -9.41 0.58 8.80
C GLU A 98 -10.64 -0.14 8.21
N VAL A 99 -10.91 0.11 6.92
CA VAL A 99 -12.10 -0.36 6.21
C VAL A 99 -11.70 -1.14 4.96
N GLN A 100 -12.29 -2.32 4.76
CA GLN A 100 -12.11 -3.11 3.54
C GLN A 100 -13.46 -3.61 3.02
N ILE A 101 -13.64 -3.59 1.69
CA ILE A 101 -14.85 -4.09 1.04
C ILE A 101 -14.59 -5.48 0.45
N SER A 102 -15.53 -6.40 0.67
CA SER A 102 -15.59 -7.68 -0.04
C SER A 102 -17.06 -8.04 -0.32
N GLY A 103 -17.39 -8.26 -1.59
CA GLY A 103 -18.77 -8.39 -2.03
C GLY A 103 -19.58 -7.15 -1.65
N SER A 104 -20.78 -7.34 -1.09
CA SER A 104 -21.64 -6.25 -0.61
C SER A 104 -21.29 -5.73 0.78
N LYS A 105 -20.23 -6.22 1.43
CA LYS A 105 -19.96 -5.93 2.84
C LYS A 105 -18.73 -5.06 3.00
N LEU A 106 -18.89 -4.04 3.84
CA LEU A 106 -17.85 -3.18 4.35
C LEU A 106 -17.44 -3.71 5.73
N TYR A 107 -16.24 -4.26 5.82
CA TYR A 107 -15.66 -4.81 7.04
C TYR A 107 -14.81 -3.75 7.73
N TYR A 108 -14.91 -3.66 9.05
CA TYR A 108 -14.20 -2.64 9.81
C TYR A 108 -13.95 -2.99 11.27
N THR A 109 -12.96 -2.32 11.85
CA THR A 109 -12.55 -2.29 13.25
C THR A 109 -11.89 -0.94 13.54
N ASN A 110 -11.59 -0.59 14.79
CA ASN A 110 -10.91 0.67 15.14
C ASN A 110 -9.63 0.49 15.99
N GLY A 111 -9.11 -0.74 16.05
CA GLY A 111 -7.93 -1.09 16.86
C GLY A 111 -8.13 -1.04 18.38
N ARG A 112 -9.28 -0.55 18.85
CA ARG A 112 -9.68 -0.40 20.27
C ARG A 112 -11.01 -1.11 20.55
N SER A 113 -11.52 -1.87 19.59
CA SER A 113 -12.75 -2.63 19.68
C SER A 113 -12.43 -4.10 19.86
N LYS A 114 -13.23 -4.78 20.67
CA LYS A 114 -13.24 -6.25 20.74
C LYS A 114 -14.07 -6.88 19.62
N THR A 115 -14.80 -6.06 18.88
CA THR A 115 -15.78 -6.50 17.89
C THR A 115 -15.30 -6.18 16.50
N PHE A 116 -15.24 -7.19 15.64
CA PHE A 116 -15.12 -7.05 14.21
C PHE A 116 -16.53 -6.95 13.61
N ARG A 117 -16.75 -6.00 12.71
CA ARG A 117 -18.09 -5.69 12.19
C ARG A 117 -18.12 -5.73 10.68
N ALA A 118 -19.31 -6.02 10.16
CA ALA A 118 -19.62 -5.98 8.74
C ALA A 118 -20.90 -5.15 8.56
N PHE A 119 -20.78 -4.06 7.81
CA PHE A 119 -21.89 -3.28 7.33
C PHE A 119 -22.27 -3.76 5.93
N ASP A 120 -23.50 -4.24 5.75
CA ASP A 120 -23.99 -4.68 4.44
C ASP A 120 -24.53 -3.49 3.64
N LEU A 121 -23.92 -3.22 2.48
CA LEU A 121 -24.23 -2.07 1.63
C LEU A 121 -25.58 -2.21 0.90
N ASN A 122 -26.17 -3.40 0.84
CA ASN A 122 -27.47 -3.65 0.23
C ASN A 122 -28.60 -3.57 1.25
N THR A 123 -28.44 -4.16 2.43
CA THR A 123 -29.49 -4.16 3.48
C THR A 123 -29.37 -2.99 4.45
N LEU A 124 -28.21 -2.32 4.48
CA LEU A 124 -27.85 -1.25 5.42
C LEU A 124 -27.84 -1.70 6.89
N GLU A 125 -27.62 -2.99 7.11
CA GLU A 125 -27.49 -3.60 8.42
C GLU A 125 -26.03 -3.63 8.88
N ASP A 126 -25.78 -3.24 10.13
CA ASP A 126 -24.49 -3.35 10.80
C ASP A 126 -24.50 -4.53 11.76
N ASN A 127 -23.73 -5.58 11.46
CA ASN A 127 -23.69 -6.80 12.24
C ASN A 127 -22.29 -7.05 12.81
N ALA A 128 -22.23 -7.50 14.06
CA ALA A 128 -21.01 -8.05 14.62
C ALA A 128 -20.68 -9.38 13.92
N VAL A 129 -19.51 -9.47 13.31
CA VAL A 129 -18.98 -10.72 12.76
C VAL A 129 -18.48 -11.59 13.90
N CYS A 130 -17.62 -11.04 14.75
CA CYS A 130 -17.16 -11.72 15.96
C CYS A 130 -16.87 -10.72 17.09
N THR A 131 -16.93 -11.20 18.32
CA THR A 131 -16.55 -10.45 19.53
C THR A 131 -15.57 -11.27 20.36
N LEU A 132 -14.42 -10.70 20.71
CA LEU A 132 -13.44 -11.37 21.56
C LEU A 132 -13.96 -11.52 22.99
N ASN A 133 -13.84 -12.73 23.53
CA ASN A 133 -14.27 -13.08 24.89
C ASN A 133 -13.22 -12.75 25.97
N SER A 134 -11.95 -12.52 25.59
CA SER A 134 -10.82 -12.29 26.49
C SER A 134 -10.53 -10.81 26.73
N GLU A 135 -9.54 -10.51 27.58
CA GLU A 135 -8.86 -9.21 27.58
C GLU A 135 -8.12 -8.99 26.24
N GLY A 136 -7.98 -7.73 25.82
CA GLY A 136 -7.39 -7.33 24.53
C GLY A 136 -8.37 -6.63 23.58
N TYR A 137 -7.86 -6.24 22.40
CA TYR A 137 -8.61 -5.61 21.31
C TYR A 137 -8.17 -6.23 19.98
N LEU A 138 -9.05 -6.19 18.97
CA LEU A 138 -8.65 -6.55 17.62
C LEU A 138 -7.68 -5.49 17.08
N ALA A 139 -6.67 -5.94 16.35
CA ALA A 139 -5.78 -5.02 15.64
C ALA A 139 -6.56 -4.16 14.67
N ARG A 140 -6.06 -2.94 14.46
CA ARG A 140 -6.60 -1.98 13.49
C ARG A 140 -6.52 -2.52 12.07
N HIS A 141 -5.41 -3.17 11.76
CA HIS A 141 -5.09 -3.71 10.45
C HIS A 141 -5.47 -5.18 10.37
N PHE A 142 -6.15 -5.54 9.29
CA PHE A 142 -6.51 -6.91 8.97
C PHE A 142 -6.41 -7.15 7.46
N ALA A 143 -6.30 -8.41 7.06
CA ALA A 143 -6.39 -8.80 5.66
C ALA A 143 -7.68 -9.57 5.43
N LEU A 144 -8.38 -9.28 4.34
CA LEU A 144 -9.49 -10.11 3.86
C LEU A 144 -8.98 -11.15 2.86
N GLY A 145 -9.37 -12.40 3.08
CA GLY A 145 -9.28 -13.48 2.10
C GLY A 145 -10.67 -13.96 1.68
N GLU A 146 -10.73 -15.07 0.92
CA GLU A 146 -12.01 -15.65 0.52
C GLU A 146 -12.75 -16.26 1.71
N GLY A 147 -13.74 -15.52 2.24
CA GLY A 147 -14.60 -15.99 3.33
C GLY A 147 -13.99 -15.90 4.73
N TYR A 148 -12.81 -15.31 4.89
CA TYR A 148 -12.19 -15.08 6.20
C TYR A 148 -11.50 -13.72 6.29
N ALA A 149 -11.27 -13.25 7.52
CA ALA A 149 -10.39 -12.12 7.84
C ALA A 149 -9.24 -12.60 8.73
N ILE A 150 -8.04 -12.05 8.53
CA ILE A 150 -6.88 -12.31 9.39
C ILE A 150 -6.53 -11.06 10.17
N PHE A 151 -6.54 -11.20 11.49
CA PHE A 151 -6.08 -10.21 12.44
C PHE A 151 -4.73 -10.65 12.98
N LEU A 152 -3.75 -9.76 12.90
CA LEU A 152 -2.48 -9.96 13.59
C LEU A 152 -2.61 -9.30 14.95
N ASP A 153 -2.76 -10.09 16.00
CA ASP A 153 -2.92 -9.55 17.35
C ASP A 153 -1.61 -8.95 17.83
N ASN A 154 -1.71 -7.74 18.34
CA ASN A 154 -0.64 -7.07 19.04
C ASN A 154 -1.25 -6.27 20.19
N HIS A 155 -1.57 -6.90 21.32
CA HIS A 155 -1.99 -6.17 22.52
C HIS A 155 -1.36 -6.69 23.83
N TYR A 156 -0.50 -5.84 24.39
CA TYR A 156 -0.17 -5.54 25.81
C TYR A 156 -0.13 -6.64 26.88
N LEU A 157 0.03 -7.93 26.56
CA LEU A 157 0.52 -8.91 27.53
C LEU A 157 2.05 -8.88 27.51
N LEU A 158 2.62 -7.85 28.16
CA LEU A 158 4.04 -7.71 28.43
C LEU A 158 4.52 -8.87 29.33
N SER A 159 4.84 -10.03 28.75
CA SER A 159 5.77 -10.96 29.38
C SER A 159 7.14 -10.73 28.77
N ILE A 160 8.08 -10.28 29.59
CA ILE A 160 9.40 -9.74 29.20
C ILE A 160 10.33 -10.79 28.53
N ASP A 161 10.00 -12.07 28.59
CA ASP A 161 10.95 -13.14 28.22
C ASP A 161 10.73 -13.75 26.83
N SER A 162 9.56 -13.56 26.21
CA SER A 162 9.25 -13.90 24.80
C SER A 162 7.85 -13.42 24.44
N MET A 163 7.69 -12.67 23.35
CA MET A 163 6.36 -12.35 22.83
C MET A 163 6.02 -13.29 21.67
N ASP A 164 5.02 -14.15 21.87
CA ASP A 164 4.39 -14.92 20.81
C ASP A 164 3.34 -14.02 20.15
N VAL A 165 3.65 -13.46 18.98
CA VAL A 165 2.66 -12.74 18.17
C VAL A 165 1.73 -13.77 17.53
N SER A 166 0.43 -13.53 17.56
CA SER A 166 -0.53 -14.50 17.06
C SER A 166 -1.36 -13.91 15.94
N ALA A 167 -1.53 -14.66 14.85
CA ALA A 167 -2.56 -14.34 13.88
C ALA A 167 -3.82 -15.12 14.22
N TYR A 168 -4.95 -14.45 14.09
CA TYR A 168 -6.27 -14.99 14.29
C TYR A 168 -7.04 -14.90 13.01
N LEU A 169 -7.66 -16.02 12.66
CA LEU A 169 -8.56 -16.10 11.52
C LEU A 169 -10.00 -15.98 12.04
N VAL A 170 -10.76 -15.14 11.38
CA VAL A 170 -12.20 -14.98 11.58
C VAL A 170 -12.90 -15.45 10.32
N ASP A 171 -13.67 -16.51 10.44
CA ASP A 171 -14.60 -16.92 9.39
C ASP A 171 -15.71 -15.87 9.25
N LEU A 172 -15.89 -15.33 8.05
CA LEU A 172 -16.82 -14.23 7.78
C LEU A 172 -18.29 -14.68 7.74
N GLN A 173 -18.55 -15.98 7.60
CA GLN A 173 -19.90 -16.54 7.53
C GLN A 173 -20.47 -16.81 8.93
N ASN A 174 -19.67 -17.40 9.80
CA ASN A 174 -20.13 -17.87 11.12
C ASN A 174 -19.47 -17.12 12.30
N GLY A 175 -18.50 -16.25 12.04
CA GLY A 175 -17.83 -15.46 13.07
C GLY A 175 -16.86 -16.26 13.93
N VAL A 176 -16.55 -17.51 13.56
CA VAL A 176 -15.64 -18.37 14.32
C VAL A 176 -14.25 -17.75 14.29
N PHE A 177 -13.83 -17.32 15.47
CA PHE A 177 -12.51 -16.76 15.73
C PHE A 177 -11.59 -17.88 16.21
N ARG A 178 -10.51 -18.15 15.47
CA ARG A 178 -9.51 -19.16 15.85
C ARG A 178 -8.10 -18.59 15.78
N ARG A 179 -7.29 -18.90 16.80
CA ARG A 179 -5.84 -18.69 16.72
C ARG A 179 -5.30 -19.66 15.68
N THR A 180 -4.66 -19.14 14.65
CA THR A 180 -4.20 -19.95 13.51
C THR A 180 -2.69 -19.96 13.39
N ILE A 181 -2.04 -18.87 13.77
CA ILE A 181 -0.60 -18.70 13.57
C ILE A 181 0.03 -18.21 14.87
N THR A 182 1.16 -18.79 15.23
CA THR A 182 2.04 -18.29 16.30
C THR A 182 3.39 -17.96 15.70
N LEU A 183 3.73 -16.68 15.73
CA LEU A 183 5.00 -16.14 15.30
C LEU A 183 5.82 -15.78 16.53
N ARG A 184 6.92 -16.49 16.74
CA ARG A 184 7.82 -16.22 17.88
C ARG A 184 8.74 -15.05 17.55
N THR A 185 8.69 -14.00 18.36
CA THR A 185 9.73 -12.95 18.38
C THR A 185 10.60 -13.07 19.63
N LYS A 186 11.90 -12.79 19.48
CA LYS A 186 12.86 -12.79 20.59
C LYS A 186 12.95 -11.46 21.33
N TYR A 187 12.51 -10.35 20.73
CA TYR A 187 12.67 -8.99 21.29
C TYR A 187 11.52 -8.09 20.79
N SER A 188 10.99 -7.21 21.64
CA SER A 188 9.93 -6.28 21.25
C SER A 188 10.21 -4.84 21.69
N TYR A 189 9.91 -3.93 20.78
CA TYR A 189 9.68 -2.51 21.02
C TYR A 189 8.19 -2.29 21.40
N ASN A 190 7.82 -1.11 21.91
CA ASN A 190 6.44 -0.73 22.26
C ASN A 190 5.55 -0.40 21.02
N GLY A 191 5.74 -1.11 19.89
CA GLY A 191 5.10 -0.77 18.61
C GLY A 191 4.48 -1.96 17.86
N GLU A 192 3.93 -1.69 16.68
CA GLU A 192 3.50 -2.72 15.73
C GLU A 192 4.71 -3.54 15.26
N VAL A 193 4.65 -4.87 15.40
CA VAL A 193 5.75 -5.80 15.08
C VAL A 193 5.54 -6.46 13.72
N ILE A 194 4.30 -6.44 13.20
CA ILE A 194 3.95 -7.04 11.91
C ILE A 194 3.29 -6.00 11.03
N PHE A 195 3.74 -5.94 9.78
CA PHE A 195 3.28 -5.01 8.77
C PHE A 195 2.75 -5.77 7.55
N ASP A 196 1.78 -5.14 6.89
CA ASP A 196 1.22 -5.54 5.60
C ASP A 196 0.79 -7.00 5.51
N PRO A 197 -0.12 -7.46 6.40
CA PRO A 197 -0.75 -8.75 6.19
C PRO A 197 -1.46 -8.75 4.84
N THR A 198 -1.17 -9.74 4.02
CA THR A 198 -1.88 -9.98 2.76
C THR A 198 -2.03 -11.49 2.56
N THR A 199 -3.06 -11.89 1.84
CA THR A 199 -3.36 -13.30 1.62
C THR A 199 -3.57 -13.58 0.14
N GLU A 200 -3.07 -14.71 -0.31
CA GLU A 200 -3.27 -15.22 -1.67
C GLU A 200 -3.66 -16.70 -1.59
N ILE A 201 -4.56 -17.13 -2.48
CA ILE A 201 -4.87 -18.55 -2.64
C ILE A 201 -3.72 -19.20 -3.40
N THR A 202 -3.09 -20.17 -2.76
CA THR A 202 -1.96 -20.90 -3.37
C THR A 202 -2.39 -22.35 -3.64
N PRO A 203 -1.66 -23.11 -4.49
CA PRO A 203 -2.00 -24.50 -4.79
C PRO A 203 -2.16 -25.40 -3.56
N ASP A 204 -1.45 -25.08 -2.48
CA ASP A 204 -1.46 -25.83 -1.21
C ASP A 204 -2.44 -25.26 -0.17
N GLY A 205 -3.28 -24.31 -0.57
CA GLY A 205 -4.27 -23.63 0.27
C GLY A 205 -3.96 -22.16 0.53
N ASP A 206 -4.79 -21.52 1.34
CA ASP A 206 -4.64 -20.11 1.68
C ASP A 206 -3.32 -19.85 2.40
N THR A 207 -2.54 -18.90 1.90
CA THR A 207 -1.23 -18.53 2.47
C THR A 207 -1.25 -17.09 2.93
N LEU A 208 -0.79 -16.86 4.17
CA LEU A 208 -0.53 -15.53 4.72
C LEU A 208 0.89 -15.10 4.36
N PHE A 209 0.99 -13.87 3.87
CA PHE A 209 2.24 -13.17 3.70
C PHE A 209 2.26 -11.92 4.55
N CYS A 210 3.37 -11.66 5.24
CA CYS A 210 3.55 -10.45 6.03
C CYS A 210 5.03 -10.15 6.27
N PHE A 211 5.31 -8.92 6.73
CA PHE A 211 6.62 -8.54 7.26
C PHE A 211 6.58 -8.54 8.78
N MET A 212 7.56 -9.15 9.42
CA MET A 212 7.83 -8.98 10.84
C MET A 212 9.06 -8.10 11.04
N GLU A 213 8.95 -7.10 11.89
CA GLU A 213 10.05 -6.22 12.27
C GLU A 213 10.61 -6.62 13.65
N PHE A 214 11.93 -6.63 13.77
CA PHE A 214 12.65 -6.89 15.01
C PHE A 214 13.62 -5.74 15.26
N ASN A 215 13.56 -5.16 16.46
CA ASN A 215 14.62 -4.28 16.93
C ASN A 215 15.66 -5.13 17.66
N LEU A 216 16.87 -5.21 17.13
CA LEU A 216 18.00 -5.79 17.87
C LEU A 216 18.39 -4.76 18.92
N LEU A 217 18.53 -5.14 20.20
CA LEU A 217 18.90 -4.29 21.34
C LEU A 217 20.31 -3.62 21.23
N ASN A 218 20.77 -3.31 20.03
CA ASN A 218 22.01 -2.66 19.68
C ASN A 218 21.80 -1.13 19.76
N PRO A 219 22.71 -0.34 20.35
CA PRO A 219 22.64 1.13 20.35
C PRO A 219 22.64 1.78 18.95
N SER A 220 22.70 1.02 17.85
CA SER A 220 22.72 1.52 16.47
C SER A 220 21.36 1.73 15.80
N HIS A 221 20.22 1.43 16.45
CA HIS A 221 18.88 1.54 15.84
C HIS A 221 18.67 0.67 14.58
N GLU A 222 19.27 -0.52 14.54
CA GLU A 222 19.10 -1.47 13.42
C GLU A 222 17.82 -2.31 13.58
N PHE A 223 17.01 -2.32 12.53
CA PHE A 223 15.84 -3.18 12.38
C PHE A 223 16.18 -4.41 11.53
N VAL A 224 15.54 -5.53 11.83
CA VAL A 224 15.53 -6.70 10.94
C VAL A 224 14.10 -6.92 10.50
N HIS A 225 13.89 -7.02 9.20
CA HIS A 225 12.63 -7.37 8.60
C HIS A 225 12.68 -8.82 8.17
N ARG A 226 11.66 -9.60 8.53
CA ARG A 226 11.48 -10.96 8.08
C ARG A 226 10.23 -11.02 7.24
N PHE A 227 10.40 -11.31 5.96
CA PHE A 227 9.30 -11.76 5.11
C PHE A 227 8.87 -13.15 5.57
N VAL A 228 7.58 -13.34 5.78
CA VAL A 228 6.98 -14.61 6.21
C VAL A 228 5.99 -15.06 5.16
N CYS A 229 6.10 -16.32 4.76
CA CYS A 229 5.11 -17.06 3.99
C CYS A 229 4.65 -18.25 4.83
N GLN A 230 3.37 -18.29 5.19
CA GLN A 230 2.82 -19.32 6.06
C GLN A 230 1.48 -19.84 5.56
N ASN A 231 1.38 -21.15 5.38
CA ASN A 231 0.13 -21.82 5.06
C ASN A 231 -0.81 -21.73 6.27
N ILE A 232 -2.02 -21.24 6.05
CA ILE A 232 -3.00 -20.97 7.11
C ILE A 232 -3.65 -22.26 7.62
N VAL A 233 -3.73 -23.30 6.78
CA VAL A 233 -4.45 -24.55 7.08
C VAL A 233 -3.62 -25.45 7.98
N ASP A 234 -2.36 -25.71 7.62
CA ASP A 234 -1.48 -26.61 8.38
C ASP A 234 -0.50 -25.86 9.30
N THR A 235 -0.54 -24.53 9.27
CA THR A 235 0.28 -23.61 10.08
C THR A 235 1.79 -23.69 9.78
N THR A 236 2.19 -24.37 8.71
CA THR A 236 3.59 -24.52 8.34
C THR A 236 4.15 -23.23 7.74
N ILE A 237 5.30 -22.80 8.26
CA ILE A 237 6.06 -21.72 7.64
C ILE A 237 6.77 -22.32 6.43
N SER A 238 6.29 -21.96 5.24
CA SER A 238 6.81 -22.50 3.98
C SER A 238 8.14 -21.86 3.59
N ALA A 239 8.33 -20.57 3.91
CA ALA A 239 9.60 -19.89 3.71
C ALA A 239 9.71 -18.59 4.51
N THR A 240 10.95 -18.18 4.83
CA THR A 240 11.22 -16.83 5.34
C THR A 240 12.52 -16.26 4.79
N ALA A 241 12.51 -14.97 4.45
CA ALA A 241 13.71 -14.22 4.09
C ALA A 241 13.95 -13.11 5.12
N TYR A 242 15.21 -12.93 5.52
CA TYR A 242 15.62 -11.88 6.45
C TYR A 242 16.33 -10.76 5.71
N HIS A 243 15.97 -9.53 6.04
CA HIS A 243 16.57 -8.33 5.50
C HIS A 243 16.88 -7.36 6.65
N GLN A 244 18.14 -6.97 6.78
CA GLN A 244 18.52 -5.91 7.71
C GLN A 244 18.09 -4.56 7.13
N SER A 245 17.65 -3.67 8.02
CA SER A 245 17.20 -2.33 7.70
C SER A 245 17.66 -1.34 8.75
N PHE A 246 17.95 -0.10 8.36
CA PHE A 246 18.22 0.98 9.31
C PHE A 246 16.96 1.72 9.73
N TYR A 247 15.85 1.49 9.01
CA TYR A 247 14.57 2.12 9.29
C TYR A 247 13.44 1.09 9.45
N ALA A 248 12.39 1.50 10.16
CA ALA A 248 11.16 0.73 10.24
C ALA A 248 10.51 0.63 8.84
N SER A 249 9.77 -0.44 8.58
CA SER A 249 9.08 -0.59 7.29
C SER A 249 7.90 0.37 7.25
N ASN A 250 7.74 1.07 6.12
CA ASN A 250 6.49 1.78 5.85
C ASN A 250 5.38 0.76 5.54
N LYS A 251 4.13 1.11 5.85
CA LYS A 251 2.95 0.29 5.57
C LYS A 251 2.62 0.31 4.08
N GLY A 252 1.98 -0.73 3.58
CA GLY A 252 1.53 -0.99 2.20
C GLY A 252 2.68 -1.15 1.21
N ASN A 253 3.77 -1.76 1.66
CA ASN A 253 4.98 -2.01 0.88
C ASN A 253 5.05 -3.42 0.29
N LEU A 254 4.15 -4.34 0.66
CA LEU A 254 4.09 -5.69 0.10
C LEU A 254 3.10 -5.77 -1.06
N ILE A 255 3.59 -6.18 -2.24
CA ILE A 255 2.75 -6.52 -3.38
C ILE A 255 2.96 -7.99 -3.72
N LEU A 256 1.86 -8.72 -3.84
CA LEU A 256 1.84 -10.08 -4.37
C LEU A 256 1.18 -10.07 -5.75
N GLU A 257 1.89 -10.58 -6.75
CA GLU A 257 1.29 -10.79 -8.07
C GLU A 257 2.00 -11.92 -8.82
N ASN A 258 1.23 -12.84 -9.40
CA ASN A 258 1.74 -13.93 -10.23
C ASN A 258 2.83 -14.76 -9.54
N GLY A 259 2.62 -15.09 -8.26
CA GLY A 259 3.55 -15.88 -7.44
C GLY A 259 4.82 -15.13 -7.00
N LYS A 260 4.91 -13.82 -7.25
CA LYS A 260 6.06 -12.99 -6.84
C LYS A 260 5.67 -12.03 -5.72
N ALA A 261 6.58 -11.84 -4.78
CA ALA A 261 6.50 -10.82 -3.75
C ALA A 261 7.45 -9.67 -4.07
N TYR A 262 6.91 -8.46 -4.17
CA TYR A 262 7.66 -7.22 -4.34
C TYR A 262 7.57 -6.39 -3.09
N PHE A 263 8.68 -5.79 -2.68
CA PHE A 263 8.70 -4.84 -1.58
C PHE A 263 9.92 -3.93 -1.61
N ALA A 264 9.76 -2.76 -1.00
CA ALA A 264 10.83 -1.80 -0.79
C ALA A 264 11.27 -1.81 0.68
N LEU A 265 12.57 -1.82 0.90
CA LEU A 265 13.17 -1.72 2.22
C LEU A 265 14.48 -0.91 2.14
N ASP A 266 14.62 0.08 3.03
CA ASP A 266 15.72 1.05 3.07
C ASP A 266 16.00 1.77 1.74
N ASP A 267 16.99 1.28 1.00
CA ASP A 267 17.53 1.82 -0.25
C ASP A 267 17.45 0.77 -1.37
N SER A 268 16.63 -0.25 -1.19
CA SER A 268 16.53 -1.38 -2.11
C SER A 268 15.09 -1.84 -2.34
N VAL A 269 14.80 -2.20 -3.58
CA VAL A 269 13.58 -2.92 -3.95
C VAL A 269 13.94 -4.37 -4.21
N PHE A 270 13.09 -5.26 -3.72
CA PHE A 270 13.26 -6.70 -3.76
C PHE A 270 12.13 -7.32 -4.56
N CYS A 271 12.48 -8.39 -5.27
CA CYS A 271 11.52 -9.34 -5.82
C CYS A 271 11.94 -10.74 -5.41
N LEU A 272 11.03 -11.45 -4.77
CA LEU A 272 11.20 -12.83 -4.34
C LEU A 272 10.14 -13.72 -5.00
N GLU A 273 10.44 -14.99 -5.18
CA GLU A 273 9.41 -16.02 -5.32
C GLU A 273 8.61 -16.06 -4.01
N ALA A 274 7.30 -15.80 -4.07
CA ALA A 274 6.49 -15.57 -2.87
C ALA A 274 6.50 -16.78 -1.93
N LEU A 275 6.29 -17.98 -2.49
CA LEU A 275 6.17 -19.22 -1.70
C LEU A 275 7.49 -19.68 -1.08
N THR A 276 8.62 -19.44 -1.74
CA THR A 276 9.93 -19.95 -1.32
C THR A 276 10.82 -18.88 -0.70
N ALA A 277 10.41 -17.61 -0.75
CA ALA A 277 11.20 -16.44 -0.40
C ALA A 277 12.57 -16.39 -1.12
N THR A 278 12.69 -17.07 -2.26
CA THR A 278 13.93 -17.12 -3.04
C THR A 278 14.11 -15.79 -3.77
N PRO A 279 15.26 -15.11 -3.65
CA PRO A 279 15.48 -13.85 -4.35
C PRO A 279 15.54 -14.06 -5.86
N ILE A 280 14.70 -13.31 -6.57
CA ILE A 280 14.71 -13.23 -8.04
C ILE A 280 15.66 -12.10 -8.44
N TRP A 281 15.41 -10.90 -7.91
CA TRP A 281 16.28 -9.75 -8.12
C TRP A 281 16.24 -8.77 -6.94
N LYS A 282 17.29 -7.96 -6.85
CA LYS A 282 17.40 -6.83 -5.92
C LYS A 282 17.91 -5.63 -6.68
N LYS A 283 17.20 -4.51 -6.60
CA LYS A 283 17.62 -3.23 -7.17
C LYS A 283 17.93 -2.26 -6.07
N ARG A 284 19.18 -1.82 -5.99
CA ARG A 284 19.54 -0.68 -5.14
C ARG A 284 19.02 0.60 -5.79
N ILE A 285 18.28 1.37 -5.01
CA ILE A 285 17.77 2.68 -5.32
C ILE A 285 18.50 3.65 -4.42
N THR A 286 19.10 4.70 -4.99
CA THR A 286 20.16 5.46 -4.31
C THR A 286 19.71 6.27 -3.09
N GLN A 287 18.43 6.20 -2.66
CA GLN A 287 17.85 7.01 -1.59
C GLN A 287 16.67 6.32 -0.88
N TYR A 288 16.36 6.83 0.32
CA TYR A 288 15.34 6.31 1.23
C TYR A 288 13.91 6.37 0.67
N PHE A 289 13.13 5.34 0.99
CA PHE A 289 11.69 5.27 0.70
C PHE A 289 10.85 5.95 1.77
N ASN A 290 9.88 6.77 1.34
CA ASN A 290 8.86 7.31 2.25
C ASN A 290 7.47 6.69 2.03
N ASP A 291 7.11 6.26 0.81
CA ASP A 291 5.68 6.13 0.45
C ASP A 291 5.30 4.89 -0.40
N GLY A 292 6.15 3.86 -0.36
CA GLY A 292 5.85 2.52 -0.86
C GLY A 292 6.01 2.29 -2.36
N ILE A 293 5.52 1.13 -2.80
CA ILE A 293 5.60 0.65 -4.18
C ILE A 293 4.20 0.38 -4.73
N ALA A 294 4.05 0.40 -6.05
CA ALA A 294 2.80 0.02 -6.71
C ALA A 294 3.10 -0.79 -7.97
N LEU A 295 2.33 -1.83 -8.25
CA LEU A 295 2.42 -2.62 -9.47
C LEU A 295 1.22 -2.29 -10.33
N LYS A 296 1.43 -1.45 -11.36
CA LYS A 296 0.35 -0.80 -12.13
C LYS A 296 0.75 -0.73 -13.59
N GLY A 297 -0.16 -1.10 -14.49
CA GLY A 297 0.11 -1.11 -15.93
C GLY A 297 1.31 -1.96 -16.33
N GLY A 298 1.60 -3.05 -15.59
CA GLY A 298 2.78 -3.90 -15.84
C GLY A 298 4.12 -3.24 -15.50
N ARG A 299 4.13 -2.19 -14.68
CA ARG A 299 5.34 -1.55 -14.17
C ARG A 299 5.34 -1.58 -12.65
N LEU A 300 6.50 -1.88 -12.08
CA LEU A 300 6.72 -1.71 -10.65
C LEU A 300 7.17 -0.28 -10.40
N LEU A 301 6.26 0.54 -9.91
CA LEU A 301 6.44 1.94 -9.62
C LEU A 301 7.00 2.10 -8.22
N VAL A 302 8.03 2.92 -8.09
CA VAL A 302 8.75 3.13 -6.85
C VAL A 302 8.89 4.61 -6.58
N PHE A 303 8.39 5.06 -5.43
CA PHE A 303 8.47 6.45 -5.04
C PHE A 303 9.68 6.73 -4.15
N HIS A 304 10.35 7.84 -4.40
CA HIS A 304 11.56 8.25 -3.68
C HIS A 304 11.31 9.52 -2.89
N SER A 305 11.88 9.60 -1.68
CA SER A 305 11.82 10.78 -0.82
C SER A 305 12.34 12.08 -1.49
N ASN A 306 13.19 11.98 -2.51
CA ASN A 306 13.71 13.11 -3.28
C ASN A 306 12.86 13.51 -4.50
N ARG A 307 11.60 13.08 -4.54
CA ARG A 307 10.61 13.46 -5.57
C ARG A 307 10.91 12.84 -6.93
N PHE A 308 11.39 11.61 -6.93
CA PHE A 308 11.46 10.81 -8.15
C PHE A 308 10.47 9.65 -8.07
N LEU A 309 9.95 9.28 -9.23
CA LEU A 309 9.17 8.08 -9.47
C LEU A 309 9.94 7.24 -10.47
N ASP A 310 10.39 6.07 -10.06
CA ASP A 310 11.02 5.09 -10.94
C ASP A 310 9.97 4.08 -11.40
N ALA A 311 10.00 3.72 -12.68
CA ALA A 311 9.36 2.49 -13.14
C ALA A 311 10.42 1.43 -13.39
N LEU A 312 10.26 0.31 -12.70
CA LEU A 312 11.07 -0.87 -12.87
C LEU A 312 10.29 -1.92 -13.67
N ASP A 313 11.03 -2.73 -14.43
CA ASP A 313 10.50 -3.97 -14.96
C ASP A 313 10.29 -4.97 -13.81
N PRO A 314 9.07 -5.49 -13.58
CA PRO A 314 8.81 -6.46 -12.52
C PRO A 314 9.61 -7.78 -12.68
N ILE A 315 10.01 -8.14 -13.90
CA ILE A 315 10.69 -9.41 -14.20
C ILE A 315 12.15 -9.38 -13.73
N ASN A 316 12.86 -8.26 -13.90
CA ASN A 316 14.30 -8.19 -13.66
C ASN A 316 14.77 -7.00 -12.82
N GLY A 317 13.88 -6.07 -12.45
CA GLY A 317 14.20 -4.89 -11.63
C GLY A 317 14.99 -3.80 -12.38
N GLU A 318 15.13 -3.88 -13.70
CA GLU A 318 15.77 -2.85 -14.50
C GLU A 318 14.90 -1.59 -14.58
N SER A 319 15.54 -0.42 -14.50
CA SER A 319 14.83 0.85 -14.64
C SER A 319 14.41 1.04 -16.10
N ARG A 320 13.12 1.27 -16.31
CA ARG A 320 12.54 1.61 -17.62
C ARG A 320 12.55 3.12 -17.84
N TRP A 321 12.17 3.85 -16.81
CA TRP A 321 12.23 5.31 -16.79
C TRP A 321 12.26 5.82 -15.35
N GLN A 322 12.59 7.09 -15.21
CA GLN A 322 12.54 7.85 -13.98
C GLN A 322 11.83 9.18 -14.29
N SER A 323 10.97 9.66 -13.40
CA SER A 323 10.27 10.92 -13.59
C SER A 323 10.42 11.79 -12.36
N ARG A 324 10.73 13.07 -12.57
CA ARG A 324 10.85 14.04 -11.46
C ARG A 324 9.48 14.65 -11.18
N LEU A 325 9.06 14.54 -9.94
CA LEU A 325 7.79 15.03 -9.44
C LEU A 325 8.00 16.38 -8.73
N ASN A 326 6.96 17.22 -8.70
CA ASN A 326 7.04 18.61 -8.23
C ASN A 326 6.51 18.78 -6.79
N ILE A 327 6.85 17.84 -5.93
CA ILE A 327 6.14 17.64 -4.65
C ILE A 327 6.77 18.41 -3.49
N GLY A 328 5.96 18.80 -2.50
CA GLY A 328 6.40 19.33 -1.20
C GLY A 328 6.50 18.27 -0.10
N SER A 329 5.66 17.25 -0.17
CA SER A 329 5.63 16.03 0.65
C SER A 329 4.54 15.15 0.05
N VAL A 330 4.79 13.86 -0.20
CA VAL A 330 3.75 12.93 -0.66
C VAL A 330 3.18 12.21 0.54
N GLU A 331 1.88 11.99 0.51
CA GLU A 331 1.23 10.93 1.25
C GLU A 331 0.78 9.91 0.19
N SER A 332 1.59 8.85 0.02
CA SER A 332 1.30 7.59 -0.68
C SER A 332 1.06 7.47 -2.20
N LEU A 333 1.77 6.51 -2.84
CA LEU A 333 1.36 5.87 -4.10
C LEU A 333 0.11 4.98 -3.96
N LYS A 334 -0.32 4.68 -2.72
CA LYS A 334 -1.49 3.83 -2.46
C LYS A 334 -2.76 4.40 -3.07
N SER A 335 -2.92 5.72 -2.97
CA SER A 335 -4.04 6.44 -3.53
C SER A 335 -3.84 6.68 -5.05
N SER A 336 -3.07 5.87 -5.78
CA SER A 336 -2.94 5.98 -7.24
C SER A 336 -3.67 4.87 -7.98
N PHE A 337 -4.16 5.16 -9.19
CA PHE A 337 -4.77 4.15 -10.06
C PHE A 337 -4.25 4.22 -11.49
N PHE A 338 -4.37 3.09 -12.18
CA PHE A 338 -4.02 2.94 -13.58
C PHE A 338 -5.26 2.88 -14.44
N ASN A 339 -5.32 3.70 -15.48
CA ASN A 339 -6.41 3.69 -16.43
C ASN A 339 -5.91 4.10 -17.83
N ASN A 340 -6.25 3.30 -18.84
CA ASN A 340 -5.94 3.58 -20.25
C ASN A 340 -4.47 3.98 -20.51
N GLY A 341 -3.51 3.27 -19.90
CA GLY A 341 -2.07 3.56 -20.09
C GLY A 341 -1.52 4.69 -19.20
N ARG A 342 -2.37 5.30 -18.36
CA ARG A 342 -1.99 6.43 -17.50
C ARG A 342 -2.07 6.07 -16.03
N LEU A 343 -1.10 6.54 -15.26
CA LEU A 343 -1.13 6.56 -13.81
C LEU A 343 -1.69 7.90 -13.36
N TYR A 344 -2.72 7.87 -12.52
CA TYR A 344 -3.31 9.06 -11.89
C TYR A 344 -2.98 9.09 -10.40
N PHE A 345 -2.55 10.25 -9.92
CA PHE A 345 -2.22 10.51 -8.52
C PHE A 345 -2.20 12.00 -8.23
N ILE A 346 -2.07 12.40 -6.96
CA ILE A 346 -2.00 13.80 -6.55
C ILE A 346 -0.54 14.21 -6.41
N ASP A 347 -0.11 15.18 -7.20
CA ASP A 347 1.21 15.81 -7.14
C ASP A 347 1.04 17.31 -6.87
N ASN A 348 1.64 17.80 -5.78
CA ASN A 348 1.56 19.20 -5.37
C ASN A 348 0.12 19.74 -5.34
N SER A 349 -0.77 18.97 -4.72
CA SER A 349 -2.20 19.30 -4.57
C SER A 349 -2.97 19.38 -5.89
N GLN A 350 -2.48 18.73 -6.95
CA GLN A 350 -3.10 18.68 -8.27
C GLN A 350 -3.22 17.23 -8.75
N LEU A 351 -4.35 16.91 -9.38
CA LEU A 351 -4.53 15.64 -10.07
C LEU A 351 -3.61 15.60 -11.27
N THR A 352 -2.65 14.70 -11.22
CA THR A 352 -1.60 14.53 -12.22
C THR A 352 -1.76 13.18 -12.88
N SER A 353 -1.53 13.16 -14.20
CA SER A 353 -1.41 11.91 -14.93
C SER A 353 -0.05 11.79 -15.61
N ILE A 354 0.48 10.59 -15.61
CA ILE A 354 1.73 10.22 -16.27
C ILE A 354 1.46 9.02 -17.17
N ASP A 355 2.03 9.02 -18.37
CA ASP A 355 2.09 7.85 -19.24
C ASP A 355 2.96 6.76 -18.58
N VAL A 356 2.40 5.58 -18.33
CA VAL A 356 3.10 4.51 -17.60
C VAL A 356 4.22 3.88 -18.41
N GLU A 357 4.16 3.96 -19.73
CA GLU A 357 5.16 3.38 -20.61
C GLU A 357 6.43 4.22 -20.68
N THR A 358 6.26 5.55 -20.66
CA THR A 358 7.36 6.51 -20.89
C THR A 358 7.77 7.31 -19.65
N GLY A 359 6.92 7.39 -18.62
CA GLY A 359 7.16 8.24 -17.45
C GLY A 359 6.88 9.72 -17.70
N CYS A 360 6.29 10.06 -18.86
CA CYS A 360 6.04 11.43 -19.25
C CYS A 360 4.74 11.97 -18.65
N ARG A 361 4.84 13.15 -18.02
CA ARG A 361 3.68 13.85 -17.46
C ARG A 361 2.77 14.33 -18.58
N LEU A 362 1.49 13.97 -18.52
CA LEU A 362 0.51 14.25 -19.55
C LEU A 362 -0.46 15.37 -19.17
N SER A 363 -0.89 15.41 -17.91
CA SER A 363 -1.84 16.42 -17.42
C SER A 363 -1.55 16.79 -15.96
N ASN A 364 -1.93 18.01 -15.58
CA ASN A 364 -2.02 18.46 -14.19
C ASN A 364 -3.24 19.34 -14.05
N GLN A 365 -4.10 19.04 -13.09
CA GLN A 365 -5.37 19.72 -12.94
C GLN A 365 -5.63 20.06 -11.48
N SER A 366 -6.01 21.31 -11.23
CA SER A 366 -6.38 21.80 -9.90
C SER A 366 -7.77 21.30 -9.52
N ALA A 367 -8.10 21.37 -8.23
CA ALA A 367 -9.48 21.17 -7.79
C ALA A 367 -10.42 22.13 -8.54
N PRO A 368 -11.67 21.72 -8.82
CA PRO A 368 -12.67 22.61 -9.42
C PRO A 368 -12.90 23.91 -8.63
N SER A 369 -12.68 23.89 -7.31
CA SER A 369 -12.74 25.06 -6.43
C SER A 369 -11.53 25.99 -6.51
N GLY A 370 -10.46 25.58 -7.19
CA GLY A 370 -9.14 26.22 -7.15
C GLY A 370 -8.36 25.98 -5.86
N LYS A 371 -8.88 25.19 -4.91
CA LYS A 371 -8.19 24.81 -3.68
C LYS A 371 -7.21 23.65 -3.92
N ASN A 372 -6.37 23.40 -2.92
CA ASN A 372 -5.46 22.26 -2.90
C ASN A 372 -6.26 20.96 -2.80
N LEU A 373 -6.03 20.04 -3.73
CA LEU A 373 -6.50 18.66 -3.58
C LEU A 373 -5.69 17.96 -2.49
N LEU A 374 -6.35 17.03 -1.83
CA LEU A 374 -5.77 16.13 -0.83
C LEU A 374 -5.24 14.88 -1.52
N SER A 375 -4.43 14.10 -0.82
CA SER A 375 -3.70 12.94 -1.33
C SER A 375 -4.61 11.81 -1.82
N ASP A 376 -5.80 11.67 -1.21
CA ASP A 376 -6.68 10.55 -1.46
C ASP A 376 -7.58 10.73 -2.69
N LEU A 377 -7.76 9.63 -3.42
CA LEU A 377 -8.60 9.57 -4.61
C LEU A 377 -9.01 8.14 -4.93
N ALA A 378 -10.10 7.99 -5.68
CA ALA A 378 -10.56 6.70 -6.15
C ALA A 378 -11.13 6.78 -7.57
N GLN A 379 -11.05 5.67 -8.29
CA GLN A 379 -11.60 5.54 -9.63
C GLN A 379 -13.01 4.92 -9.59
N SER A 380 -13.94 5.47 -10.38
CA SER A 380 -15.26 4.86 -10.57
C SER A 380 -15.15 3.45 -11.18
N ALA A 381 -16.12 2.59 -10.88
CA ALA A 381 -16.13 1.21 -11.36
C ALA A 381 -16.15 1.11 -12.90
N ASP A 382 -16.73 2.09 -13.59
CA ASP A 382 -16.75 2.17 -15.05
C ASP A 382 -15.45 2.74 -15.67
N GLY A 383 -14.50 3.16 -14.84
CA GLY A 383 -13.21 3.72 -15.25
C GLY A 383 -13.28 5.11 -15.88
N LYS A 384 -14.44 5.79 -15.86
CA LYS A 384 -14.66 7.08 -16.55
C LYS A 384 -14.53 8.28 -15.64
N ARG A 385 -14.45 8.07 -14.33
CA ARG A 385 -14.38 9.14 -13.33
C ARG A 385 -13.33 8.86 -12.28
N VAL A 386 -12.92 9.96 -11.67
CA VAL A 386 -12.09 10.00 -10.47
C VAL A 386 -12.80 10.82 -9.40
N TYR A 387 -12.74 10.32 -8.19
CA TYR A 387 -13.17 11.00 -6.97
C TYR A 387 -11.95 11.59 -6.31
N VAL A 388 -11.95 12.90 -6.10
CA VAL A 388 -10.86 13.64 -5.43
C VAL A 388 -11.47 14.57 -4.39
N SER A 389 -10.75 14.87 -3.33
CA SER A 389 -11.22 15.76 -2.26
C SER A 389 -10.33 17.01 -2.12
N ASP A 390 -10.95 18.10 -1.69
CA ASP A 390 -10.27 19.18 -0.97
C ASP A 390 -10.74 19.19 0.50
N HIS A 391 -10.25 20.12 1.33
CA HIS A 391 -10.63 20.21 2.75
C HIS A 391 -12.14 20.37 3.04
N TYR A 392 -12.96 20.64 2.02
CA TYR A 392 -14.37 20.97 2.17
C TYR A 392 -15.30 20.21 1.24
N ASN A 393 -14.79 19.63 0.15
CA ASN A 393 -15.63 19.01 -0.86
C ASN A 393 -14.99 17.75 -1.45
N LEU A 394 -15.85 16.78 -1.71
CA LEU A 394 -15.61 15.68 -2.64
C LEU A 394 -16.05 16.11 -4.04
N TYR A 395 -15.25 15.79 -5.05
CA TYR A 395 -15.53 16.04 -6.46
C TYR A 395 -15.54 14.73 -7.23
N ALA A 396 -16.52 14.57 -8.11
CA ALA A 396 -16.43 13.60 -9.18
C ALA A 396 -16.01 14.29 -10.46
N VAL A 397 -14.93 13.81 -11.07
CA VAL A 397 -14.45 14.36 -12.32
C VAL A 397 -14.30 13.31 -13.39
N SER A 398 -14.66 13.66 -14.62
CA SER A 398 -14.43 12.80 -15.77
C SER A 398 -12.95 12.75 -16.15
N ILE A 399 -12.49 11.53 -16.41
CA ILE A 399 -11.20 11.26 -17.03
C ILE A 399 -11.44 10.71 -18.44
N LYS A 400 -10.55 11.04 -19.37
CA LYS A 400 -10.63 10.64 -20.79
C LYS A 400 -9.73 9.47 -21.07
#